data_AF-A0A7R9V2F6-F1
#
_entry.id   AF-A0A7R9V2F6-F1
#
_cell.length_a   1.000
_cell.length_b   1.000
_cell.length_c   1.000
_cell.angle_alpha   90.00
_cell.angle_beta   90.00
_cell.angle_gamma   90.00
#
_symmetry.space_group_name_H-M   'P 1'
#
loop_
_entity.id
_entity.type
_entity.pdbx_description
1 polymer ?
#
loop_
_entity_poly.entity_id
_entity_poly.type
_entity_poly.pdbx_seq_one_letter_code
_entity_poly.pdbx_strand_id
1 'polypeptide(L)'
;AHRWLSRFLHDFEAEPARMESITYEMCPVQSHKYAEAVEHMGAVPAVLELGRMGGAWLAELAVLQGHRQSINCVSFSCDSKQLATVSDDLTVRVWDLASGNCTEVLTGHDQPVTSVMFSPSGKMLASSSADCTLRLWDLASGQCTAVLR
;
A
#
# COMPACT_ATOMS: atom_id res chain seq x y z
N ALA A 1 -4.58 -21.54 -5.94
CA ALA A 1 -4.35 -20.26 -6.64
C ALA A 1 -4.65 -19.12 -5.69
N HIS A 2 -3.82 -18.07 -5.70
CA HIS A 2 -3.65 -17.11 -4.62
C HIS A 2 -4.88 -16.18 -4.45
N ARG A 3 -5.76 -16.42 -3.47
CA ARG A 3 -7.00 -15.63 -3.24
C ARG A 3 -6.76 -14.12 -3.11
N TRP A 4 -5.60 -13.71 -2.60
CA TRP A 4 -5.22 -12.30 -2.49
C TRP A 4 -5.03 -11.65 -3.86
N LEU A 5 -4.38 -12.36 -4.78
CA LEU A 5 -4.19 -11.92 -6.16
C LEU A 5 -5.51 -11.90 -6.92
N SER A 6 -6.39 -12.90 -6.69
CA SER A 6 -7.73 -12.89 -7.29
C SER A 6 -8.58 -11.71 -6.83
N ARG A 7 -8.47 -11.30 -5.56
CA ARG A 7 -9.15 -10.10 -5.06
C ARG A 7 -8.58 -8.83 -5.71
N PHE A 8 -7.26 -8.71 -5.76
CA PHE A 8 -6.61 -7.57 -6.41
C PHE A 8 -6.91 -7.47 -7.91
N LEU A 9 -6.90 -8.60 -8.63
CA LEU A 9 -7.28 -8.67 -10.04
C LEU A 9 -8.75 -8.33 -10.27
N HIS A 10 -9.65 -8.84 -9.43
CA HIS A 10 -11.06 -8.47 -9.49
C HIS A 10 -11.25 -6.96 -9.28
N ASP A 11 -10.54 -6.36 -8.32
CA ASP A 11 -10.60 -4.92 -8.05
C ASP A 11 -10.00 -4.10 -9.22
N PHE A 12 -8.96 -4.62 -9.89
CA PHE A 12 -8.33 -3.99 -11.06
C PHE A 12 -9.22 -4.05 -12.32
N GLU A 13 -9.82 -5.20 -12.61
CA GLU A 13 -10.67 -5.43 -13.78
C GLU A 13 -12.05 -4.74 -13.65
N ALA A 14 -12.61 -4.71 -12.44
CA ALA A 14 -13.95 -4.17 -12.22
C ALA A 14 -13.98 -2.65 -12.33
N GLU A 15 -13.03 -1.92 -11.70
CA GLU A 15 -13.02 -0.45 -11.68
C GLU A 15 -11.59 0.13 -11.69
N PRO A 16 -10.91 0.19 -12.86
CA PRO A 16 -9.53 0.67 -12.95
C PRO A 16 -9.36 2.13 -12.46
N ALA A 17 -10.39 2.97 -12.65
CA ALA A 17 -10.39 4.37 -12.18
C ALA A 17 -10.57 4.52 -10.65
N ARG A 18 -11.00 3.47 -9.94
CA ARG A 18 -11.19 3.50 -8.48
C ARG A 18 -9.98 2.97 -7.72
N MET A 19 -8.99 2.42 -8.42
CA MET A 19 -7.65 2.21 -7.88
C MET A 19 -6.83 3.50 -7.80
N GLU A 20 -7.29 4.60 -8.41
CA GLU A 20 -6.74 5.93 -8.14
C GLU A 20 -7.25 6.43 -6.79
N SER A 21 -6.33 6.72 -5.88
CA SER A 21 -6.61 7.26 -4.54
C SER A 21 -7.51 6.37 -3.66
N ILE A 22 -6.89 5.38 -3.03
CA ILE A 22 -7.28 5.02 -1.67
C ILE A 22 -6.36 5.78 -0.71
N THR A 23 -6.69 7.04 -0.48
CA THR A 23 -6.07 7.84 0.58
C THR A 23 -6.63 7.33 1.91
N TYR A 24 -5.86 6.56 2.68
CA TYR A 24 -6.20 6.24 4.07
C TYR A 24 -5.40 7.09 5.03
N GLU A 25 -6.12 7.87 5.86
CA GLU A 25 -5.61 8.38 7.12
C GLU A 25 -5.29 7.21 8.05
N MET A 26 -4.08 7.20 8.58
CA MET A 26 -3.48 6.03 9.21
C MET A 26 -3.78 6.00 10.71
N CYS A 27 -4.56 5.00 11.14
CA CYS A 27 -4.48 4.50 12.51
C CYS A 27 -3.70 3.17 12.47
N PRO A 28 -2.53 3.05 13.11
CA PRO A 28 -1.86 1.77 13.25
C PRO A 28 -2.84 0.77 13.88
N VAL A 29 -3.00 -0.41 13.27
CA VAL A 29 -3.87 -1.51 13.76
C VAL A 29 -3.50 -1.93 15.20
N GLN A 30 -2.27 -1.64 15.62
CA GLN A 30 -1.74 -1.92 16.96
C GLN A 30 -1.88 -0.76 17.94
N SER A 31 -2.46 0.38 17.54
CA SER A 31 -2.69 1.50 18.47
C SER A 31 -3.81 1.15 19.46
N HIS A 32 -3.62 1.52 20.73
CA HIS A 32 -4.63 1.35 21.78
C HIS A 32 -6.01 1.91 21.38
N LYS A 33 -6.03 2.95 20.56
CA LYS A 33 -7.25 3.61 20.07
C LYS A 33 -7.96 2.81 18.96
N TYR A 34 -7.26 1.99 18.18
CA TYR A 34 -7.87 1.07 17.21
C TYR A 34 -8.61 -0.06 17.94
N ALA A 35 -8.02 -0.62 18.99
CA ALA A 35 -8.66 -1.63 19.83
C ALA A 35 -9.94 -1.10 20.51
N GLU A 36 -9.87 0.11 21.07
CA GLU A 36 -11.02 0.78 21.70
C GLU A 36 -12.16 1.06 20.72
N ALA A 37 -11.84 1.44 19.47
CA ALA A 37 -12.83 1.66 18.41
C ALA A 37 -13.53 0.36 17.97
N VAL A 38 -12.82 -0.78 17.96
CA VAL A 38 -13.37 -2.09 17.63
C VAL A 38 -14.30 -2.61 18.74
N GLU A 39 -13.93 -2.41 20.01
CA GLU A 39 -14.74 -2.81 21.17
C GLU A 39 -16.08 -2.03 21.24
N HIS A 40 -16.08 -0.75 20.89
CA HIS A 40 -17.30 0.07 20.92
C HIS A 40 -18.27 -0.18 19.75
N MET A 41 -17.80 -0.68 18.60
CA MET A 41 -18.62 -0.81 17.39
C MET A 41 -19.12 -2.23 17.09
N GLY A 42 -18.62 -3.26 17.79
CA GLY A 42 -19.12 -4.64 17.69
C GLY A 42 -18.91 -5.35 16.34
N ALA A 43 -18.39 -4.66 15.32
CA ALA A 43 -17.96 -5.19 14.03
C ALA A 43 -16.92 -4.25 13.41
N VAL A 44 -15.99 -4.81 12.63
CA VAL A 44 -14.96 -4.04 11.92
C VAL A 44 -15.64 -3.35 10.71
N PRO A 45 -15.77 -2.01 10.68
CA PRO A 45 -16.28 -1.33 9.50
C PRO A 45 -15.20 -1.41 8.42
N ALA A 46 -15.56 -1.81 7.20
CA ALA A 46 -14.63 -1.82 6.06
C ALA A 46 -14.16 -0.40 5.66
N VAL A 47 -14.83 0.64 6.17
CA VAL A 47 -14.51 2.05 5.98
C VAL A 47 -14.76 2.76 7.31
N LEU A 48 -13.71 3.29 7.93
CA LEU A 48 -13.80 4.05 9.18
C LEU A 48 -13.80 5.55 8.83
N GLU A 49 -14.99 6.17 8.77
CA GLU A 49 -15.08 7.64 8.64
C GLU A 49 -14.74 8.28 10.00
N LEU A 50 -13.45 8.52 10.25
CA LEU A 50 -12.94 9.12 11.50
C LEU A 50 -13.11 10.65 11.59
N GLY A 51 -13.99 11.25 10.80
CA GLY A 51 -14.19 12.71 10.75
C GLY A 51 -14.84 13.37 11.98
N ARG A 52 -15.02 12.68 13.11
CA ARG A 52 -15.72 13.23 14.30
C ARG A 52 -15.05 13.02 15.66
N MET A 53 -13.81 12.54 15.71
CA MET A 53 -13.11 12.40 17.00
C MET A 53 -12.10 13.55 17.16
N GLY A 54 -12.56 14.63 17.80
CA GLY A 54 -11.73 15.79 18.14
C GLY A 54 -10.59 15.42 19.08
N GLY A 55 -9.37 15.38 18.57
CA GLY A 55 -8.15 15.25 19.33
C GLY A 55 -6.97 15.66 18.45
N ALA A 56 -6.07 16.49 18.98
CA ALA A 56 -4.93 17.01 18.24
C ALA A 56 -4.12 15.85 17.61
N TRP A 57 -4.14 15.78 16.27
CA TRP A 57 -3.32 14.88 15.47
C TRP A 57 -1.86 15.29 15.68
N LEU A 58 -1.19 14.62 16.61
CA LEU A 58 0.17 14.97 17.03
C LEU A 58 1.15 14.73 15.87
N ALA A 59 1.92 15.79 15.59
CA ALA A 59 3.23 15.89 14.95
C ALA A 59 3.63 14.82 13.91
N GLU A 60 4.03 15.30 12.73
CA GLU A 60 4.77 14.55 11.71
C GLU A 60 5.86 13.67 12.34
N LEU A 61 5.67 12.34 12.28
CA LEU A 61 6.56 11.37 12.93
C LEU A 61 7.83 11.09 12.13
N ALA A 62 7.73 11.10 10.80
CA ALA A 62 8.85 10.92 9.89
C ALA A 62 8.46 11.35 8.45
N VAL A 63 9.44 11.84 7.69
CA VAL A 63 9.30 12.11 6.24
C VAL A 63 10.16 11.13 5.46
N LEU A 64 9.52 10.32 4.62
CA LEU A 64 10.20 9.37 3.75
C LEU A 64 10.44 10.03 2.38
N GLN A 65 11.65 10.50 2.15
CA GLN A 65 12.02 11.17 0.89
C GLN A 65 12.69 10.19 -0.08
N GLY A 66 12.27 10.23 -1.35
CA GLY A 66 12.94 9.44 -2.39
C GLY A 66 12.22 9.38 -3.74
N HIS A 67 10.88 9.46 -3.76
CA HIS A 67 10.15 9.59 -5.02
C HIS A 67 10.45 10.91 -5.71
N ARG A 68 10.53 10.88 -7.04
CA ARG A 68 10.85 12.05 -7.88
C ARG A 68 9.61 12.75 -8.42
N GLN A 69 8.46 12.12 -8.30
CA GLN A 69 7.16 12.63 -8.74
C GLN A 69 6.09 12.28 -7.71
N SER A 70 4.83 12.59 -8.02
CA SER A 70 3.68 12.36 -7.15
C SER A 70 3.59 10.89 -6.72
N ILE A 71 3.24 10.67 -5.46
CA ILE A 71 2.93 9.34 -4.93
C ILE A 71 1.45 9.09 -5.18
N ASN A 72 1.13 7.96 -5.81
CA ASN A 72 -0.22 7.63 -6.26
C ASN A 72 -0.96 6.72 -5.27
N CYS A 73 -0.23 5.82 -4.60
CA CYS A 73 -0.79 4.87 -3.65
C CYS A 73 0.26 4.42 -2.63
N VAL A 74 -0.22 4.01 -1.45
CA VAL A 74 0.60 3.45 -0.38
C VAL A 74 -0.07 2.19 0.18
N SER A 75 0.73 1.23 0.67
CA SER A 75 0.23 -0.02 1.25
C SER A 75 1.13 -0.48 2.39
N PHE A 76 0.56 -0.86 3.53
CA PHE A 76 1.31 -1.45 4.63
C PHE A 76 1.43 -2.96 4.48
N SER A 77 2.55 -3.52 4.95
CA SER A 77 2.63 -4.94 5.21
C SER A 77 1.69 -5.33 6.36
N CYS A 78 1.21 -6.58 6.37
CA CYS A 78 0.30 -7.05 7.43
C CYS A 78 0.91 -6.98 8.84
N ASP A 79 2.24 -7.06 8.96
CA ASP A 79 2.95 -6.90 10.24
C ASP A 79 3.26 -5.45 10.61
N SER A 80 2.86 -4.48 9.76
CA SER A 80 3.06 -3.04 9.94
C SER A 80 4.53 -2.60 10.07
N LYS A 81 5.48 -3.42 9.59
CA LYS A 81 6.91 -3.08 9.60
C LYS A 81 7.38 -2.42 8.32
N GLN A 82 6.68 -2.68 7.22
CA GLN A 82 7.02 -2.16 5.91
C GLN A 82 5.88 -1.32 5.34
N LEU A 83 6.28 -0.30 4.57
CA LEU A 83 5.38 0.49 3.73
C LEU A 83 5.83 0.34 2.28
N ALA A 84 4.91 0.10 1.37
CA ALA A 84 5.13 0.19 -0.06
C ALA A 84 4.47 1.47 -0.59
N THR A 85 5.15 2.17 -1.49
CA THR A 85 4.65 3.38 -2.14
C THR A 85 4.86 3.28 -3.64
N VAL A 86 3.95 3.83 -4.42
CA VAL A 86 4.04 3.88 -5.89
C VAL A 86 3.85 5.28 -6.41
N SER A 87 4.43 5.57 -7.56
CA SER A 87 4.53 6.94 -8.06
C SER A 87 4.46 7.04 -9.58
N ASP A 88 4.16 8.24 -10.05
CA ASP A 88 4.33 8.67 -11.44
C ASP A 88 5.77 8.52 -11.94
N ASP A 89 6.75 8.45 -11.02
CA ASP A 89 8.16 8.21 -11.35
C ASP A 89 8.49 6.78 -11.82
N LEU A 90 7.45 5.96 -12.06
CA LEU A 90 7.49 4.59 -12.57
C LEU A 90 8.01 3.55 -11.56
N THR A 91 8.23 3.96 -10.30
CA THR A 91 8.81 3.08 -9.28
C THR A 91 7.81 2.64 -8.22
N VAL A 92 8.04 1.42 -7.72
CA VAL A 92 7.53 0.98 -6.41
C VAL A 92 8.69 1.08 -5.42
N ARG A 93 8.49 1.73 -4.29
CA ARG A 93 9.48 1.77 -3.20
C ARG A 93 8.96 1.02 -1.99
N VAL A 94 9.85 0.30 -1.32
CA VAL A 94 9.57 -0.32 -0.03
C VAL A 94 10.41 0.36 1.04
N TRP A 95 9.79 0.64 2.18
CA TRP A 95 10.37 1.36 3.29
C TRP A 95 10.29 0.49 4.54
N ASP A 96 11.39 0.45 5.29
CA ASP A 96 11.40 -0.08 6.65
C ASP A 96 11.01 1.04 7.61
N LEU A 97 9.89 0.86 8.32
CA LEU A 97 9.32 1.90 9.17
C LEU A 97 10.09 2.10 10.48
N ALA A 98 10.87 1.10 10.92
CA ALA A 98 11.68 1.20 12.12
C ALA A 98 12.89 2.13 11.92
N SER A 99 13.52 2.04 10.74
CA SER A 99 14.69 2.83 10.37
C SER A 99 14.37 4.06 9.53
N GLY A 100 13.20 4.11 8.89
CA GLY A 100 12.82 5.14 7.93
C GLY A 100 13.54 5.04 6.58
N ASN A 101 14.28 3.96 6.34
CA ASN A 101 15.07 3.79 5.12
C ASN A 101 14.26 3.12 4.00
N CYS A 102 14.54 3.52 2.77
CA CYS A 102 14.08 2.81 1.58
C CYS A 102 14.92 1.53 1.43
N THR A 103 14.29 0.37 1.55
CA THR A 103 14.95 -0.94 1.43
C THR A 103 14.97 -1.43 0.00
N GLU A 104 13.92 -1.15 -0.79
CA GLU A 104 13.81 -1.61 -2.17
C GLU A 104 13.31 -0.49 -3.09
N VAL A 105 13.84 -0.45 -4.31
CA VAL A 105 13.33 0.38 -5.41
C VAL A 105 13.09 -0.54 -6.60
N LEU A 106 11.84 -0.89 -6.80
CA LEU A 106 11.42 -1.82 -7.83
C LEU A 106 11.07 -1.03 -9.09
N THR A 107 11.83 -1.31 -10.15
CA THR A 107 11.73 -0.65 -11.44
C THR A 107 11.32 -1.65 -12.52
N GLY A 108 10.55 -1.20 -13.50
CA GLY A 108 10.24 -2.01 -14.68
C GLY A 108 8.90 -1.69 -15.34
N HIS A 109 8.02 -0.95 -14.67
CA HIS A 109 6.85 -0.36 -15.32
C HIS A 109 7.28 0.72 -16.32
N ASP A 110 6.55 0.80 -17.44
CA ASP A 110 6.85 1.74 -18.53
C ASP A 110 5.97 3.01 -18.48
N GLN A 111 5.02 3.06 -17.54
CA GLN A 111 4.09 4.16 -17.28
C GLN A 111 3.81 4.29 -15.78
N PRO A 112 3.22 5.41 -15.30
CA PRO A 112 2.92 5.64 -13.90
C PRO A 112 2.34 4.43 -13.18
N VAL A 113 2.86 4.15 -11.99
CA VAL A 113 2.37 3.05 -11.17
C VAL A 113 1.24 3.59 -10.30
N THR A 114 0.06 2.99 -10.44
CA THR A 114 -1.19 3.56 -9.91
C THR A 114 -1.63 2.90 -8.61
N SER A 115 -1.31 1.62 -8.40
CA SER A 115 -1.68 0.89 -7.18
C SER A 115 -0.63 -0.13 -6.76
N VAL A 116 -0.62 -0.47 -5.47
CA VAL A 116 0.25 -1.47 -4.88
C VAL A 116 -0.43 -2.20 -3.72
N MET A 117 -0.12 -3.48 -3.56
CA MET A 117 -0.63 -4.29 -2.46
C MET A 117 0.39 -5.34 -1.99
N PHE A 118 0.53 -5.48 -0.67
CA PHE A 118 1.21 -6.62 -0.08
C PHE A 118 0.37 -7.89 -0.14
N SER A 119 1.03 -8.98 -0.50
CA SER A 119 0.56 -10.32 -0.17
C SER A 119 0.37 -10.47 1.35
N PRO A 120 -0.58 -11.32 1.81
CA PRO A 120 -0.81 -11.53 3.25
C PRO A 120 0.41 -12.03 4.02
N SER A 121 1.37 -12.67 3.35
CA SER A 121 2.62 -13.12 3.96
C SER A 121 3.67 -12.02 4.08
N GLY A 122 3.45 -10.85 3.46
CA GLY A 122 4.42 -9.76 3.38
C GLY A 122 5.61 -10.01 2.46
N LYS A 123 5.71 -11.18 1.81
CA LYS A 123 6.88 -11.56 1.00
C LYS A 123 6.84 -11.06 -0.44
N MET A 124 5.63 -10.82 -0.95
CA MET A 124 5.40 -10.35 -2.30
C MET A 124 4.61 -9.06 -2.34
N LEU A 125 4.85 -8.27 -3.39
CA LEU A 125 4.00 -7.15 -3.81
C LEU A 125 3.34 -7.44 -5.15
N ALA A 126 2.14 -6.92 -5.33
CA ALA A 126 1.56 -6.68 -6.65
C ALA A 126 1.50 -5.18 -6.90
N SER A 127 1.86 -4.74 -8.10
CA SER A 127 1.66 -3.36 -8.55
C SER A 127 0.92 -3.33 -9.88
N SER A 128 0.07 -2.34 -10.07
CA SER A 128 -0.59 -2.05 -11.36
C SER A 128 -0.15 -0.69 -11.88
N SER A 129 -0.18 -0.52 -13.20
CA SER A 129 0.30 0.67 -13.87
C SER A 129 -0.59 1.04 -15.05
N ALA A 130 -0.51 2.31 -15.44
CA ALA A 130 -1.05 2.82 -16.69
C ALA A 130 -0.44 2.18 -17.95
N ASP A 131 0.58 1.32 -17.82
CA ASP A 131 1.13 0.51 -18.91
C ASP A 131 0.26 -0.71 -19.25
N CYS A 132 -0.93 -0.80 -18.65
CA CYS A 132 -1.87 -1.90 -18.76
C CYS A 132 -1.29 -3.23 -18.27
N THR A 133 -0.29 -3.20 -17.39
CA THR A 133 0.28 -4.41 -16.79
C THR A 133 0.16 -4.41 -15.28
N LEU A 134 0.13 -5.63 -14.74
CA LEU A 134 0.29 -5.90 -13.33
C LEU A 134 1.57 -6.70 -13.11
N ARG A 135 2.41 -6.26 -12.20
CA ARG A 135 3.69 -6.91 -11.88
C ARG A 135 3.66 -7.50 -10.49
N LEU A 136 4.20 -8.72 -10.38
CA LEU A 136 4.45 -9.37 -9.10
C LEU A 136 5.92 -9.28 -8.76
N TRP A 137 6.21 -8.88 -7.53
CA TRP A 137 7.56 -8.69 -7.03
C TRP A 137 7.82 -9.61 -5.86
N ASP A 138 8.97 -10.28 -5.87
CA ASP A 138 9.48 -11.00 -4.72
C ASP A 138 10.43 -10.09 -3.94
N LEU A 139 10.08 -9.78 -2.69
CA LEU A 139 10.84 -8.83 -1.87
C LEU A 139 12.14 -9.42 -1.30
N ALA A 140 12.32 -10.74 -1.34
CA ALA A 140 13.56 -11.35 -0.89
C ALA A 140 14.68 -11.20 -1.95
N SER A 141 14.31 -11.20 -3.22
CA SER A 141 15.22 -11.06 -4.35
C SER A 141 15.22 -9.66 -4.98
N GLY A 142 14.19 -8.85 -4.69
CA GLY A 142 13.97 -7.55 -5.34
C GLY A 142 13.58 -7.67 -6.82
N GLN A 143 13.20 -8.85 -7.29
CA GLN A 143 12.96 -9.13 -8.71
C GLN A 143 11.47 -9.18 -9.06
N CYS A 144 11.17 -8.78 -10.29
CA CYS A 144 9.86 -9.04 -10.90
C CYS A 144 9.76 -10.53 -11.26
N THR A 145 8.76 -11.21 -10.71
CA THR A 145 8.55 -12.65 -10.91
C THR A 145 7.49 -12.95 -11.96
N ALA A 146 6.57 -12.01 -12.21
CA ALA A 146 5.55 -12.15 -13.24
C ALA A 146 5.08 -10.79 -13.74
N VAL A 147 4.70 -10.75 -15.03
CA VAL A 147 4.01 -9.62 -15.66
C VAL A 147 2.70 -10.17 -16.23
N LEU A 148 1.59 -9.61 -15.80
CA LEU A 148 0.24 -9.96 -16.23
C LEU A 148 -0.30 -8.83 -17.11
N ARG A 149 -1.03 -9.20 -18.17
CA ARG A 149 -1.63 -8.32 -19.16
C ARG A 149 -3.05 -8.78 -19.44
#